data_AF-A0A7C9TMZ8-F1
#
_entry.id   AF-A0A7C9TMZ8-F1
#
_cell.length_a   1.000
_cell.length_b   1.000
_cell.length_c   1.000
_cell.angle_alpha   90.00
_cell.angle_beta   90.00
_cell.angle_gamma   90.00
#
_symmetry.space_group_name_H-M   'P 1'
#
loop_
_entity.id
_entity.type
_entity.pdbx_description
1 polymer ?
#
loop_
_entity_poly.entity_id
_entity_poly.type
_entity_poly.pdbx_seq_one_letter_code
_entity_poly.pdbx_strand_id
1 'polypeptide(L)'
;MWGGDAAAERRASVRLADTVACLAWAPGQRLASLATLAEAVREVVAGDVAYYRARQCRSKWWSNSCRVAAVGFGALGALQPLITQLWGQSGGPLACLKDTGQLWLMLGGLALVVDTVWAGTQAHGRYTSTVMALEAGMVRWTLAWQGQMAVLAGAEPDGPQTQRLIQSASDFLDAHHALMASEAGQWRGAMQEALAKAKVPGP
;
A
#
# COMPACT_ATOMS: atom_id res chain seq x y z
N MET A 1 -13.94 -5.18 -2.73
CA MET A 1 -13.28 -4.52 -3.89
C MET A 1 -11.75 -4.56 -3.74
N TRP A 2 -11.16 -5.75 -3.65
CA TRP A 2 -9.71 -5.96 -3.42
C TRP A 2 -8.99 -6.66 -4.58
N GLY A 3 -9.72 -7.09 -5.62
CA GLY A 3 -9.19 -7.98 -6.65
C GLY A 3 -8.52 -7.28 -7.84
N GLY A 4 -8.83 -6.01 -8.11
CA GLY A 4 -8.36 -5.32 -9.33
C GLY A 4 -6.85 -5.12 -9.37
N ASP A 5 -6.28 -4.65 -8.25
CA ASP A 5 -4.86 -4.27 -8.22
C ASP A 5 -3.95 -5.50 -8.15
N ALA A 6 -4.33 -6.51 -7.35
CA ALA A 6 -3.59 -7.78 -7.27
C ALA A 6 -3.61 -8.54 -8.61
N ALA A 7 -4.66 -8.38 -9.42
CA ALA A 7 -4.69 -8.94 -10.76
C ALA A 7 -3.78 -8.18 -11.75
N ALA A 8 -3.54 -6.88 -11.55
CA ALA A 8 -2.58 -6.12 -12.35
C ALA A 8 -1.14 -6.52 -12.03
N GLU A 9 -0.80 -6.66 -10.75
CA GLU A 9 0.51 -7.11 -10.27
C GLU A 9 0.87 -8.52 -10.79
N ARG A 10 -0.06 -9.48 -10.66
CA ARG A 10 0.13 -10.83 -11.23
C ARG A 10 0.34 -10.79 -12.74
N ARG A 11 -0.38 -9.93 -13.46
CA ARG A 11 -0.20 -9.77 -14.91
C ARG A 11 1.17 -9.19 -15.26
N ALA A 12 1.73 -8.30 -14.45
CA ALA A 12 3.06 -7.76 -14.69
C ALA A 12 4.15 -8.82 -14.47
N SER A 13 4.08 -9.58 -13.36
CA SER A 13 5.04 -10.65 -13.05
C SER A 13 5.01 -11.79 -14.09
N VAL A 14 3.81 -12.20 -14.53
CA VAL A 14 3.66 -13.22 -15.59
C VAL A 14 4.25 -12.70 -16.90
N ARG A 15 3.97 -11.44 -17.27
CA ARG A 15 4.54 -10.84 -18.48
C ARG A 15 6.06 -10.73 -18.42
N LEU A 16 6.66 -10.47 -17.26
CA LEU A 16 8.12 -10.50 -17.10
C LEU A 16 8.67 -11.90 -17.41
N ALA A 17 8.07 -12.95 -16.84
CA ALA A 17 8.51 -14.33 -17.10
C ALA A 17 8.40 -14.69 -18.59
N ASP A 18 7.28 -14.36 -19.23
CA ASP A 18 7.07 -14.58 -20.67
C ASP A 18 8.08 -13.78 -21.52
N THR A 19 8.38 -12.54 -21.11
CA THR A 19 9.37 -11.68 -21.78
C THR A 19 10.76 -12.30 -21.68
N VAL A 20 11.16 -12.72 -20.49
CA VAL A 20 12.47 -13.35 -20.23
C VAL A 20 12.65 -14.63 -21.03
N ALA A 21 11.59 -15.43 -21.19
CA ALA A 21 11.62 -16.65 -22.00
C ALA A 21 11.86 -16.40 -23.50
N CYS A 22 11.47 -15.22 -24.00
CA CYS A 22 11.63 -14.82 -25.40
C CYS A 22 12.95 -14.06 -25.68
N LEU A 23 13.78 -13.79 -24.67
CA LEU A 23 15.04 -13.07 -24.85
C LEU A 23 16.07 -13.92 -25.59
N ALA A 24 16.77 -13.29 -26.54
CA ALA A 24 17.77 -13.96 -27.34
C ALA A 24 19.19 -13.53 -26.92
N TRP A 25 20.03 -14.50 -26.58
CA TRP A 25 21.38 -14.28 -26.03
C TRP A 25 22.51 -14.55 -27.02
N ALA A 26 22.16 -14.78 -28.29
CA ALA A 26 23.11 -14.93 -29.38
C ALA A 26 23.87 -13.61 -29.63
N PRO A 27 25.12 -13.69 -30.13
CA PRO A 27 25.85 -12.51 -30.60
C PRO A 27 25.02 -11.71 -31.63
N GLY A 28 25.10 -10.39 -31.55
CA GLY A 28 24.29 -9.40 -32.27
C GLY A 28 22.96 -9.05 -31.60
N GLN A 29 22.51 -9.79 -30.58
CA GLN A 29 21.16 -9.62 -29.99
C GLN A 29 21.18 -9.30 -28.49
N ARG A 30 22.31 -9.46 -27.80
CA ARG A 30 22.37 -9.34 -26.33
C ARG A 30 22.00 -7.95 -25.84
N LEU A 31 22.47 -6.91 -26.52
CA LEU A 31 22.20 -5.52 -26.15
C LEU A 31 20.70 -5.21 -26.19
N ALA A 32 20.00 -5.67 -27.24
CA ALA A 32 18.56 -5.51 -27.38
C ALA A 32 17.82 -6.29 -26.28
N SER A 33 18.21 -7.55 -26.04
CA SER A 33 17.62 -8.38 -24.97
C SER A 33 17.79 -7.76 -23.59
N LEU A 34 18.94 -7.15 -23.29
CA LEU A 34 19.18 -6.43 -22.03
C LEU A 34 18.33 -5.17 -21.91
N ALA A 35 18.12 -4.43 -23.00
CA ALA A 35 17.22 -3.28 -23.00
C ALA A 35 15.77 -3.72 -22.74
N THR A 36 15.32 -4.79 -23.37
CA THR A 36 13.99 -5.38 -23.13
C THR A 36 13.84 -5.88 -21.70
N LEU A 37 14.86 -6.55 -21.15
CA LEU A 37 14.88 -6.98 -19.74
C LEU A 37 14.73 -5.78 -18.81
N ALA A 38 15.51 -4.71 -19.03
CA ALA A 38 15.46 -3.52 -18.20
C ALA A 38 14.09 -2.82 -18.26
N GLU A 39 13.44 -2.78 -19.43
CA GLU A 39 12.08 -2.25 -19.56
C GLU A 39 11.07 -3.11 -18.80
N ALA A 40 11.12 -4.44 -18.95
CA ALA A 40 10.20 -5.34 -18.28
C ALA A 40 10.33 -5.26 -16.74
N VAL A 41 11.56 -5.15 -16.23
CA VAL A 41 11.82 -4.93 -14.80
C VAL A 41 11.23 -3.59 -14.32
N ARG A 42 11.38 -2.52 -15.12
CA ARG A 42 10.78 -1.20 -14.79
C ARG A 42 9.27 -1.25 -14.80
N GLU A 43 8.64 -1.96 -15.73
CA GLU A 43 7.18 -2.09 -15.79
C GLU A 43 6.64 -2.79 -14.54
N VAL A 44 7.27 -3.89 -14.10
CA VAL A 44 6.89 -4.59 -12.86
C VAL A 44 6.97 -3.65 -11.66
N VAL A 45 8.12 -3.03 -11.45
CA VAL A 45 8.35 -2.12 -10.31
C VAL A 45 7.43 -0.90 -10.35
N ALA A 46 7.17 -0.34 -11.53
CA ALA A 46 6.23 0.77 -11.67
C ALA A 46 4.79 0.36 -11.32
N GLY A 47 4.40 -0.88 -11.66
CA GLY A 47 3.14 -1.48 -11.25
C GLY A 47 3.01 -1.56 -9.74
N ASP A 48 4.05 -2.02 -9.05
CA ASP A 48 4.08 -2.16 -7.60
C ASP A 48 4.04 -0.79 -6.89
N VAL A 49 4.78 0.20 -7.40
CA VAL A 49 4.70 1.58 -6.92
C VAL A 49 3.30 2.15 -7.10
N ALA A 50 2.66 1.95 -8.26
CA ALA A 50 1.30 2.41 -8.52
C ALA A 50 0.29 1.76 -7.57
N TYR A 51 0.45 0.46 -7.29
CA TYR A 51 -0.35 -0.27 -6.32
C TYR A 51 -0.25 0.34 -4.91
N TYR A 52 0.97 0.59 -4.43
CA TYR A 52 1.18 1.19 -3.11
C TYR A 52 0.66 2.63 -3.03
N ARG A 53 0.83 3.43 -4.09
CA ARG A 53 0.22 4.77 -4.19
C ARG A 53 -1.31 4.72 -4.12
N ALA A 54 -1.94 3.77 -4.82
CA ALA A 54 -3.39 3.59 -4.76
C ALA A 54 -3.86 3.22 -3.34
N ARG A 55 -3.12 2.37 -2.62
CA ARG A 55 -3.38 2.05 -1.21
C ARG A 55 -3.19 3.25 -0.28
N GLN A 56 -2.14 4.04 -0.48
CA GLN A 56 -1.89 5.27 0.27
C GLN A 56 -3.06 6.26 0.15
N CYS A 57 -3.56 6.49 -1.07
CA CYS A 57 -4.72 7.35 -1.33
C CYS A 57 -6.01 6.81 -0.68
N ARG A 58 -6.27 5.50 -0.80
CA ARG A 58 -7.45 4.87 -0.16
C ARG A 58 -7.39 4.95 1.36
N SER A 59 -6.22 4.71 1.97
CA SER A 59 -6.05 4.84 3.42
C SER A 59 -6.32 6.28 3.88
N LYS A 60 -5.82 7.28 3.16
CA LYS A 60 -6.12 8.69 3.46
C LYS A 60 -7.62 8.99 3.41
N TRP A 61 -8.29 8.51 2.36
CA TRP A 61 -9.74 8.69 2.22
C TRP A 61 -10.51 8.03 3.36
N TRP A 62 -10.21 6.76 3.66
CA TRP A 62 -10.85 6.03 4.75
C TRP A 62 -10.63 6.69 6.11
N SER A 63 -9.41 7.16 6.40
CA SER A 63 -9.13 7.82 7.68
C SER A 63 -9.94 9.10 7.84
N ASN A 64 -10.02 9.90 6.78
CA ASN A 64 -10.84 11.10 6.78
C ASN A 64 -12.32 10.77 6.99
N SER A 65 -12.85 9.74 6.33
CA SER A 65 -14.23 9.29 6.51
C SER A 65 -14.51 8.83 7.95
N CYS A 66 -13.62 8.05 8.56
CA CYS A 66 -13.76 7.61 9.95
C CYS A 66 -13.74 8.79 10.93
N ARG A 67 -12.87 9.79 10.70
CA ARG A 67 -12.82 11.00 11.53
C ARG A 67 -14.09 11.84 11.41
N VAL A 68 -14.60 12.03 10.20
CA VAL A 68 -15.86 12.75 9.97
C VAL A 68 -17.02 12.01 10.65
N ALA A 69 -17.09 10.68 10.52
CA ALA A 69 -18.09 9.87 11.20
C ALA A 69 -17.97 9.96 12.73
N ALA A 70 -16.76 9.89 13.27
CA ALA A 70 -16.50 10.01 14.70
C ALA A 70 -16.96 11.36 15.26
N VAL A 71 -16.63 12.46 14.57
CA VAL A 71 -17.08 13.80 14.95
C VAL A 71 -18.60 13.92 14.86
N GLY A 72 -19.21 13.41 13.78
CA GLY A 72 -20.66 13.46 13.58
C GLY A 72 -21.40 12.70 14.69
N PHE A 73 -21.02 11.45 14.95
CA PHE A 73 -21.63 10.64 16.02
C PHE A 73 -21.33 11.17 17.41
N GLY A 74 -20.11 11.68 17.65
CA GLY A 74 -19.74 12.33 18.90
C GLY A 74 -20.59 13.57 19.18
N ALA A 75 -20.79 14.43 18.18
CA ALA A 75 -21.62 15.63 18.29
C ALA A 75 -23.10 15.27 18.52
N LEU A 76 -23.65 14.31 17.77
CA LEU A 76 -25.03 13.84 17.96
C LEU A 76 -25.22 13.25 19.36
N GLY A 77 -24.29 12.43 19.84
CA GLY A 77 -24.30 11.88 21.19
C GLY A 77 -24.22 12.96 22.27
N ALA A 78 -23.35 13.96 22.09
CA ALA A 78 -23.19 15.07 23.04
C ALA A 78 -24.40 16.02 23.07
N LEU A 79 -25.07 16.24 21.94
CA LEU A 79 -26.25 17.11 21.84
C LEU A 79 -27.55 16.41 22.23
N GLN A 80 -27.55 15.08 22.35
CA GLN A 80 -28.76 14.30 22.64
C GLN A 80 -29.51 14.74 23.91
N PRO A 81 -28.86 15.12 25.04
CA PRO A 81 -29.57 15.64 26.20
C PRO A 81 -30.36 16.93 25.90
N LEU A 82 -29.82 17.82 25.07
CA LEU A 82 -30.51 19.06 24.69
C LEU A 82 -31.70 18.78 23.76
N ILE A 83 -31.52 17.87 22.80
CA ILE A 83 -32.58 17.43 21.87
C ILE A 83 -33.75 16.81 22.65
N THR A 84 -33.46 15.95 23.64
CA THR A 84 -34.51 15.32 24.46
C THR A 84 -35.21 16.29 25.38
N GLN A 85 -34.52 17.31 25.91
CA GLN A 85 -35.14 18.36 26.72
C GLN A 85 -36.11 19.23 25.90
N LEU A 86 -35.76 19.58 24.66
CA LEU A 86 -36.57 20.47 23.82
C LEU A 86 -37.76 19.76 23.14
N TRP A 87 -37.61 18.49 22.76
CA TRP A 87 -38.64 17.77 21.97
C TRP A 87 -39.20 16.50 22.63
N GLY A 88 -38.61 16.04 23.74
CA GLY A 88 -38.96 14.76 24.37
C GLY A 88 -40.12 14.83 25.36
N GLN A 89 -40.67 16.01 25.68
CA GLN A 89 -41.71 16.15 26.70
C GLN A 89 -43.15 15.87 26.22
N SER A 90 -43.38 15.71 24.91
CA SER A 90 -44.74 15.86 24.36
C SER A 90 -45.24 14.69 23.50
N GLY A 91 -44.78 13.44 23.74
CA GLY A 91 -45.25 12.28 22.97
C GLY A 91 -45.03 12.39 21.44
N GLY A 92 -44.10 13.27 21.04
CA GLY A 92 -43.83 13.55 19.64
C GLY A 92 -43.13 12.39 18.93
N PRO A 93 -43.04 12.44 17.58
CA PRO A 93 -42.48 11.36 16.76
C PRO A 93 -41.01 11.02 17.09
N LEU A 94 -40.30 11.87 17.84
CA LEU A 94 -38.91 11.68 18.24
C LEU A 94 -38.74 11.04 19.64
N ALA A 95 -39.82 10.66 20.32
CA ALA A 95 -39.74 10.03 21.64
C ALA A 95 -38.93 8.71 21.64
N CYS A 96 -38.87 8.01 20.50
CA CYS A 96 -38.07 6.78 20.33
C CYS A 96 -36.55 7.00 20.42
N LEU A 97 -36.05 8.24 20.31
CA LEU A 97 -34.62 8.56 20.35
C LEU A 97 -34.08 8.83 21.76
N LYS A 98 -34.96 8.80 22.78
CA LYS A 98 -34.67 9.28 24.15
C LYS A 98 -33.48 8.58 24.84
N ASP A 99 -33.10 7.38 24.40
CA ASP A 99 -31.96 6.62 24.95
C ASP A 99 -30.86 6.29 23.93
N THR A 100 -30.93 6.87 22.73
CA THR A 100 -29.95 6.56 21.65
C THR A 100 -28.62 7.31 21.77
N GLY A 101 -28.50 8.26 22.70
CA GLY A 101 -27.28 9.07 22.86
C GLY A 101 -26.02 8.23 23.12
N GLN A 102 -26.13 7.22 23.98
CA GLN A 102 -25.03 6.29 24.28
C GLN A 102 -24.63 5.48 23.03
N LEU A 103 -25.60 5.07 22.21
CA LEU A 103 -25.33 4.36 20.96
C LEU A 103 -24.53 5.23 19.99
N TRP A 104 -24.87 6.51 19.85
CA TRP A 104 -24.11 7.44 19.00
C TRP A 104 -22.68 7.62 19.51
N LEU A 105 -22.48 7.79 20.82
CA LEU A 105 -21.14 7.89 21.40
C LEU A 105 -20.33 6.60 21.18
N MET A 106 -20.95 5.43 21.34
CA MET A 106 -20.31 4.14 21.06
C MET A 106 -19.91 4.02 19.59
N LEU A 107 -20.78 4.41 18.66
CA LEU A 107 -20.47 4.40 17.22
C LEU A 107 -19.34 5.37 16.88
N GLY A 108 -19.29 6.55 17.51
CA GLY A 108 -18.19 7.50 17.37
C GLY A 108 -16.86 6.94 17.87
N GLY A 109 -16.87 6.31 19.05
CA GLY A 109 -15.71 5.61 19.60
C GLY A 109 -15.26 4.44 18.71
N LEU A 110 -16.20 3.64 18.22
CA LEU A 110 -15.92 2.53 17.30
C LEU A 110 -15.30 3.03 15.99
N ALA A 111 -15.78 4.15 15.44
CA ALA A 111 -15.21 4.75 14.25
C ALA A 111 -13.73 5.17 14.45
N LEU A 112 -13.37 5.68 15.64
CA LEU A 112 -11.97 5.98 15.98
C LEU A 112 -11.12 4.73 16.16
N VAL A 113 -11.65 3.67 16.77
CA VAL A 113 -10.95 2.38 16.88
C VAL A 113 -10.72 1.80 15.48
N VAL A 114 -11.72 1.83 14.61
CA VAL A 114 -11.57 1.40 13.21
C VAL A 114 -10.55 2.26 12.47
N ASP A 115 -10.54 3.59 12.69
CA ASP A 115 -9.51 4.47 12.13
C ASP A 115 -8.14 4.00 12.57
N THR A 116 -7.88 3.91 13.88
CA THR A 116 -6.57 3.53 14.40
C THR A 116 -6.07 2.16 13.95
N VAL A 117 -6.96 1.15 13.85
CA VAL A 117 -6.57 -0.24 13.54
C VAL A 117 -6.46 -0.50 12.04
N TRP A 118 -7.36 0.05 11.21
CA TRP A 118 -7.46 -0.31 9.78
C TRP A 118 -7.14 0.81 8.80
N ALA A 119 -7.50 2.06 9.12
CA ALA A 119 -7.46 3.15 8.15
C ALA A 119 -6.41 4.22 8.45
N GLY A 120 -5.82 4.19 9.64
CA GLY A 120 -5.35 5.38 10.31
C GLY A 120 -4.06 5.96 9.76
N THR A 121 -3.63 7.01 10.44
CA THR A 121 -2.38 7.74 10.18
C THR A 121 -1.17 6.82 10.08
N GLN A 122 -1.17 5.70 10.82
CA GLN A 122 -0.10 4.70 10.75
C GLN A 122 -0.07 3.94 9.42
N ALA A 123 -1.23 3.53 8.88
CA ALA A 123 -1.28 2.88 7.57
C ALA A 123 -0.83 3.83 6.46
N HIS A 124 -1.30 5.08 6.50
CA HIS A 124 -0.88 6.11 5.55
C HIS A 124 0.63 6.39 5.62
N GLY A 125 1.19 6.56 6.83
CA GLY A 125 2.62 6.78 7.02
C GLY A 125 3.46 5.61 6.52
N ARG A 126 3.05 4.38 6.82
CA ARG A 126 3.71 3.15 6.34
C ARG A 126 3.72 3.09 4.81
N TYR A 127 2.56 3.21 4.16
CA TYR A 127 2.49 3.23 2.69
C TYR A 127 3.32 4.35 2.09
N THR A 128 3.31 5.55 2.68
CA THR A 128 4.12 6.68 2.22
C THR A 128 5.62 6.34 2.27
N SER A 129 6.08 5.78 3.40
CA SER A 129 7.48 5.39 3.56
C SER A 129 7.90 4.29 2.59
N THR A 130 7.03 3.31 2.35
CA THR A 130 7.26 2.23 1.39
C THR A 130 7.31 2.77 -0.04
N VAL A 131 6.36 3.61 -0.45
CA VAL A 131 6.38 4.26 -1.78
C VAL A 131 7.70 5.01 -2.00
N MET A 132 8.11 5.83 -1.03
CA MET A 132 9.38 6.56 -1.12
C MET A 132 10.59 5.62 -1.25
N ALA A 133 10.61 4.52 -0.49
CA ALA A 133 11.68 3.52 -0.57
C ALA A 133 11.72 2.80 -1.92
N LEU A 134 10.56 2.41 -2.46
CA LEU A 134 10.45 1.74 -3.76
C LEU A 134 10.87 2.69 -4.90
N GLU A 135 10.41 3.94 -4.89
CA GLU A 135 10.78 4.95 -5.87
C GLU A 135 12.28 5.27 -5.82
N ALA A 136 12.84 5.46 -4.61
CA ALA A 136 14.27 5.67 -4.44
C ALA A 136 15.09 4.46 -4.90
N GLY A 137 14.60 3.24 -4.68
CA GLY A 137 15.21 2.01 -5.21
C GLY A 137 15.23 1.99 -6.73
N MET A 138 14.10 2.29 -7.37
CA MET A 138 13.95 2.34 -8.83
C MET A 138 14.88 3.38 -9.47
N VAL A 139 14.94 4.60 -8.93
CA VAL A 139 15.84 5.66 -9.42
C VAL A 139 17.30 5.22 -9.31
N ARG A 140 17.69 4.67 -8.15
CA ARG A 140 19.06 4.24 -7.91
C ARG A 140 19.50 3.12 -8.85
N TRP A 141 18.65 2.11 -9.03
CA TRP A 141 18.92 1.03 -9.97
C TRP A 141 18.97 1.53 -11.40
N THR A 142 18.05 2.41 -11.81
CA THR A 142 18.05 3.00 -13.16
C THR A 142 19.36 3.74 -13.44
N LEU A 143 19.83 4.56 -12.51
CA LEU A 143 21.11 5.27 -12.65
C LEU A 143 22.30 4.29 -12.73
N ALA A 144 22.32 3.27 -11.87
CA ALA A 144 23.36 2.25 -11.89
C ALA A 144 23.36 1.47 -13.21
N TRP A 145 22.18 1.09 -13.71
CA TRP A 145 22.01 0.42 -15.00
C TRP A 145 22.54 1.27 -16.15
N GLN A 146 22.13 2.54 -16.23
CA GLN A 146 22.62 3.46 -17.26
C GLN A 146 24.13 3.66 -17.17
N GLY A 147 24.70 3.70 -15.97
CA GLY A 147 26.15 3.72 -15.77
C GLY A 147 26.85 2.49 -16.34
N GLN A 148 26.30 1.29 -16.11
CA GLN A 148 26.83 0.05 -16.69
C GLN A 148 26.70 0.02 -18.22
N MET A 149 25.58 0.50 -18.76
CA MET A 149 25.35 0.60 -20.21
C MET A 149 26.30 1.63 -20.87
N ALA A 150 26.60 2.73 -20.20
CA ALA A 150 27.53 3.75 -20.70
C ALA A 150 28.96 3.21 -20.86
N VAL A 151 29.40 2.32 -19.96
CA VAL A 151 30.71 1.65 -20.06
C VAL A 151 30.82 0.79 -21.32
N LEU A 152 29.71 0.23 -21.81
CA LEU A 152 29.70 -0.53 -23.06
C LEU A 152 29.86 0.38 -24.29
N ALA A 153 29.57 1.68 -24.18
CA ALA A 153 29.67 2.65 -25.29
C ALA A 153 28.98 2.18 -26.60
N GLY A 154 27.88 1.43 -26.48
CA GLY A 154 27.16 0.83 -27.61
C GLY A 154 27.77 -0.45 -28.18
N ALA A 155 28.91 -0.91 -27.66
CA ALA A 155 29.45 -2.22 -27.99
C ALA A 155 28.58 -3.34 -27.41
N GLU A 156 28.60 -4.50 -28.06
CA GLU A 156 27.88 -5.65 -27.56
C GLU A 156 28.57 -6.22 -26.31
N PRO A 157 27.83 -6.51 -25.23
CA PRO A 157 28.42 -7.07 -24.04
C PRO A 157 28.92 -8.51 -24.27
N ASP A 158 30.08 -8.81 -23.72
CA ASP A 158 30.59 -10.17 -23.63
C ASP A 158 29.74 -11.03 -22.67
N GLY A 159 30.04 -12.33 -22.58
CA GLY A 159 29.30 -13.24 -21.70
C GLY A 159 29.30 -12.79 -20.24
N PRO A 160 30.48 -12.53 -19.63
CA PRO A 160 30.58 -12.03 -18.26
C PRO A 160 29.87 -10.69 -18.00
N GLN A 161 29.92 -9.73 -18.92
CA GLN A 161 29.20 -8.46 -18.83
C GLN A 161 27.69 -8.68 -18.88
N THR A 162 27.22 -9.52 -19.80
CA THR A 162 25.80 -9.90 -19.91
C THR A 162 25.29 -10.53 -18.63
N GLN A 163 26.04 -11.49 -18.06
CA GLN A 163 25.68 -12.14 -16.80
C GLN A 163 25.60 -11.14 -15.64
N ARG A 164 26.55 -10.19 -15.55
CA ARG A 164 26.53 -9.16 -14.50
C ARG A 164 25.31 -8.24 -14.61
N LEU A 165 24.91 -7.86 -15.82
CA LEU A 165 23.72 -7.04 -16.04
C LEU A 165 22.44 -7.81 -15.66
N ILE A 166 22.32 -9.07 -16.06
CA ILE A 166 21.19 -9.93 -15.64
C ILE A 166 21.15 -10.05 -14.11
N GLN A 167 22.29 -10.31 -13.47
CA GLN A 167 22.38 -10.41 -12.01
C GLN A 167 21.95 -9.11 -11.33
N SER A 168 22.40 -7.95 -11.84
CA SER A 168 22.00 -6.62 -11.35
C SER A 168 20.48 -6.40 -11.42
N ALA A 169 19.81 -6.90 -12.46
CA ALA A 169 18.34 -6.86 -12.54
C ALA A 169 17.68 -7.80 -11.53
N SER A 170 18.21 -9.02 -11.36
CA SER A 170 17.71 -9.98 -10.37
C SER A 170 17.85 -9.46 -8.94
N ASP A 171 19.04 -9.00 -8.56
CA ASP A 171 19.34 -8.48 -7.21
C ASP A 171 18.43 -7.29 -6.87
N PHE A 172 18.13 -6.44 -7.86
CA PHE A 172 17.21 -5.33 -7.69
C PHE A 172 15.77 -5.79 -7.45
N LEU A 173 15.27 -6.76 -8.22
CA LEU A 173 13.93 -7.32 -8.00
C LEU A 173 13.83 -8.00 -6.62
N ASP A 174 14.86 -8.74 -6.21
CA ASP A 174 14.90 -9.38 -4.90
C ASP A 174 14.86 -8.34 -3.77
N ALA A 175 15.67 -7.28 -3.87
CA ALA A 175 15.64 -6.18 -2.92
C ALA A 175 14.28 -5.45 -2.91
N HIS A 176 13.66 -5.27 -4.07
CA HIS A 176 12.34 -4.65 -4.22
C HIS A 176 11.26 -5.47 -3.51
N HIS A 177 11.19 -6.78 -3.78
CA HIS A 177 10.22 -7.67 -3.13
C HIS A 177 10.51 -7.83 -1.63
N ALA A 178 11.78 -7.82 -1.21
CA ALA A 178 12.12 -7.84 0.21
C ALA A 178 11.59 -6.60 0.95
N LEU A 179 11.64 -5.41 0.33
CA LEU A 179 11.03 -4.20 0.88
C LEU A 179 9.51 -4.37 1.06
N MET A 180 8.82 -4.87 0.05
CA MET A 180 7.37 -5.14 0.11
C MET A 180 7.02 -6.17 1.20
N ALA A 181 7.77 -7.28 1.26
CA ALA A 181 7.59 -8.31 2.29
C ALA A 181 7.82 -7.77 3.70
N SER A 182 8.81 -6.88 3.88
CA SER A 182 9.10 -6.24 5.17
C SER A 182 7.94 -5.35 5.62
N GLU A 183 7.32 -4.60 4.72
CA GLU A 183 6.14 -3.77 5.02
C GLU A 183 4.97 -4.64 5.47
N ALA A 184 4.68 -5.72 4.74
CA ALA A 184 3.63 -6.67 5.10
C ALA A 184 3.91 -7.39 6.44
N GLY A 185 5.19 -7.64 6.76
CA GLY A 185 5.62 -8.16 8.06
C GLY A 185 5.35 -7.17 9.20
N GLN A 186 5.76 -5.91 9.02
CA GLN A 186 5.50 -4.84 10.00
C GLN A 186 4.01 -4.64 10.25
N TRP A 187 3.17 -4.72 9.20
CA TRP A 187 1.71 -4.65 9.37
C TRP A 187 1.18 -5.76 10.26
N ARG A 188 1.57 -7.01 9.98
CA ARG A 188 1.14 -8.18 10.74
C ARG A 188 1.55 -8.06 12.21
N GLY A 189 2.77 -7.61 12.47
CA GLY A 189 3.26 -7.36 13.83
C GLY A 189 2.40 -6.32 14.57
N ALA A 190 2.16 -5.16 13.93
CA ALA A 190 1.34 -4.10 14.51
C ALA A 190 -0.11 -4.57 14.80
N MET A 191 -0.70 -5.36 13.91
CA MET A 191 -2.04 -5.91 14.10
C MET A 191 -2.09 -6.93 15.25
N GLN A 192 -1.09 -7.80 15.36
CA GLN A 192 -0.98 -8.76 16.46
C GLN A 192 -0.81 -8.05 17.80
N GLU A 193 -0.01 -6.99 17.86
CA GLU A 193 0.17 -6.17 19.05
C GLU A 193 -1.14 -5.45 19.45
N ALA A 194 -1.86 -4.88 18.49
CA ALA A 194 -3.14 -4.23 18.74
C ALA A 194 -4.18 -5.23 19.28
N LEU A 195 -4.25 -6.44 18.70
CA LEU A 195 -5.14 -7.50 19.17
C LEU A 195 -4.76 -8.00 20.57
N ALA A 196 -3.46 -8.09 20.88
CA ALA A 196 -2.99 -8.47 22.21
C ALA A 196 -3.39 -7.43 23.27
N LYS A 197 -3.31 -6.13 22.95
CA LYS A 197 -3.76 -5.04 23.85
C LYS A 197 -5.28 -5.01 24.02
N ALA A 198 -6.04 -5.38 22.98
CA ALA A 198 -7.50 -5.40 23.02
C ALA A 198 -8.07 -6.61 23.80
N LYS A 199 -7.31 -7.69 23.95
CA LYS A 199 -7.63 -8.77 24.91
C LYS A 199 -7.38 -8.25 26.33
N VAL A 200 -8.35 -7.51 26.86
CA VAL A 200 -8.44 -7.22 28.29
C VAL A 200 -8.46 -8.56 29.03
N PRO A 201 -7.65 -8.78 30.09
CA PRO A 201 -7.78 -9.98 30.91
C PRO A 201 -9.22 -10.06 31.44
N GLY A 202 -9.92 -11.14 31.11
CA GLY A 202 -11.23 -11.41 31.68
C GLY A 202 -11.13 -11.46 33.21
N PRO A 203 -12.17 -11.01 33.94
CA PRO A 203 -12.22 -11.09 35.40
C PRO A 203 -12.10 -12.54 35.90
#